data_AF-K2RPU3-F1
#
_entry.id   AF-K2RPU3-F1
#
_cell.length_a   1.000
_cell.length_b   1.000
_cell.length_c   1.000
_cell.angle_alpha   90.00
_cell.angle_beta   90.00
_cell.angle_gamma   90.00
#
_symmetry.space_group_name_H-M   'P 1'
#
loop_
_entity.id
_entity.type
_entity.pdbx_description
1 polymer ?
#
loop_
_entity_poly.entity_id
_entity_poly.type
_entity_poly.pdbx_seq_one_letter_code
_entity_poly.pdbx_strand_id
1 'polypeptide(L)'
;MSARMVQMLETYKRLYKETGKEQPLVKAASFISPQEAMAAGEMGCHHATISPEVLTKLAQLPYDPSKQPGEGIPKPQGYPYQNAPPTPARLAKLSKTDPLAPAGWDGKLASTDVDYLANNGAELQKAIEADPATKTRLFEALELFKGGEMRSQAAIEEAMKLV
;
A
#
# COMPACT_ATOMS: atom_id res chain seq x y z
N MET A 1 -7.34 -3.80 0.05
CA MET A 1 -6.21 -2.84 0.02
C MET A 1 -6.27 -1.87 -1.14
N SER A 2 -6.57 -2.28 -2.38
CA SER A 2 -6.56 -1.38 -3.54
C SER A 2 -7.38 -0.10 -3.35
N ALA A 3 -8.57 -0.18 -2.74
CA ALA A 3 -9.38 1.00 -2.42
C ALA A 3 -8.68 1.98 -1.49
N ARG A 4 -8.18 1.49 -0.35
CA ARG A 4 -7.37 2.27 0.61
C ARG A 4 -6.12 2.89 -0.04
N MET A 5 -5.48 2.19 -0.97
CA MET A 5 -4.32 2.72 -1.70
C MET A 5 -4.68 3.86 -2.64
N VAL A 6 -5.78 3.75 -3.39
CA VAL A 6 -6.29 4.85 -4.21
C VAL A 6 -6.64 6.05 -3.33
N GLN A 7 -7.31 5.84 -2.20
CA GLN A 7 -7.64 6.91 -1.25
C GLN A 7 -6.39 7.61 -0.69
N MET A 8 -5.34 6.85 -0.33
CA MET A 8 -4.05 7.42 0.10
C MET A 8 -3.40 8.24 -1.03
N LEU A 9 -3.36 7.69 -2.25
CA LEU A 9 -2.79 8.38 -3.41
C LEU A 9 -3.54 9.68 -3.74
N GLU A 10 -4.87 9.67 -3.71
CA GLU A 10 -5.69 10.86 -3.92
C GLU A 10 -5.51 11.90 -2.82
N THR A 11 -5.41 11.46 -1.56
CA THR A 11 -5.11 12.33 -0.42
C THR A 11 -3.76 13.00 -0.60
N TYR A 12 -2.71 12.26 -0.97
CA TYR A 12 -1.39 12.84 -1.21
C TYR A 12 -1.37 13.77 -2.44
N LYS A 13 -2.07 13.44 -3.53
CA LYS A 13 -2.22 14.37 -4.67
C LYS A 13 -2.87 15.68 -4.24
N ARG A 14 -3.95 15.61 -3.44
CA ARG A 14 -4.64 16.79 -2.90
C ARG A 14 -3.73 17.62 -2.00
N LEU A 15 -3.08 16.99 -1.01
CA LEU A 15 -2.21 17.67 -0.06
C LEU A 15 -1.02 18.35 -0.75
N TYR A 16 -0.42 17.71 -1.77
CA TYR A 16 0.63 18.35 -2.57
C TYR A 16 0.11 19.62 -3.26
N LYS A 17 -1.07 19.55 -3.90
CA LYS A 17 -1.69 20.71 -4.56
C LYS A 17 -2.01 21.85 -3.59
N GLU A 18 -2.47 21.52 -2.38
CA GLU A 18 -2.87 22.50 -1.36
C GLU A 18 -1.67 23.15 -0.66
N THR A 19 -0.60 22.39 -0.44
CA THR A 19 0.51 22.82 0.44
C THR A 19 1.83 23.06 -0.29
N GLY A 20 1.99 22.54 -1.51
CA GLY A 20 3.26 22.50 -2.24
C GLY A 20 4.33 21.60 -1.62
N LYS A 21 4.03 20.91 -0.50
CA LYS A 21 4.98 20.05 0.21
C LYS A 21 5.00 18.65 -0.35
N GLU A 22 6.19 18.06 -0.37
CA GLU A 22 6.39 16.65 -0.71
C GLU A 22 5.54 15.72 0.19
N GLN A 23 4.93 14.70 -0.42
CA GLN A 23 4.03 13.73 0.22
C GLN A 23 4.59 12.31 0.11
N PRO A 24 4.46 11.43 1.12
CA PRO A 24 5.09 10.11 1.11
C PRO A 24 4.86 9.31 -0.17
N LEU A 25 5.92 8.68 -0.69
CA LEU A 25 5.81 7.80 -1.86
C LEU A 25 5.09 6.51 -1.48
N VAL A 26 4.03 6.18 -2.23
CA VAL A 26 3.37 4.88 -2.10
C VAL A 26 4.13 3.79 -2.86
N LYS A 27 4.60 2.78 -2.12
CA LYS A 27 5.22 1.56 -2.64
C LYS A 27 4.33 0.35 -2.32
N ALA A 28 3.74 -0.24 -3.35
CA ALA A 28 2.88 -1.41 -3.22
C ALA A 28 3.73 -2.69 -3.01
N ALA A 29 3.26 -3.62 -2.18
CA ALA A 29 4.00 -4.84 -1.86
C ALA A 29 3.06 -6.00 -1.53
N SER A 30 3.63 -7.20 -1.38
CA SER A 30 2.91 -8.42 -0.96
C SER A 30 1.75 -8.81 -1.89
N PHE A 31 1.98 -8.74 -3.20
CA PHE A 31 1.02 -9.19 -4.19
C PHE A 31 0.83 -10.71 -4.14
N ILE A 32 -0.41 -11.15 -4.32
CA ILE A 32 -0.78 -12.57 -4.42
C ILE A 32 -0.84 -12.98 -5.90
N SER A 33 -1.14 -12.02 -6.79
CA SER A 33 -1.34 -12.28 -8.22
C SER A 33 -0.66 -11.26 -9.15
N PRO A 34 -0.37 -11.63 -10.41
CA PRO A 34 0.08 -10.71 -11.44
C PRO A 34 -0.87 -9.52 -11.67
N GLN A 35 -2.17 -9.74 -11.53
CA GLN A 35 -3.21 -8.72 -11.73
C GLN A 35 -3.11 -7.61 -10.70
N GLU A 36 -2.85 -7.95 -9.43
CA GLU A 36 -2.63 -6.95 -8.38
C GLU A 36 -1.34 -6.16 -8.61
N ALA A 37 -0.28 -6.83 -9.07
CA ALA A 37 0.98 -6.18 -9.40
C ALA A 37 0.82 -5.19 -10.56
N MET A 38 0.11 -5.56 -11.63
CA MET A 38 -0.22 -4.64 -12.74
C MET A 38 -1.12 -3.49 -12.29
N ALA A 39 -2.13 -3.76 -11.47
CA ALA A 39 -3.03 -2.74 -10.95
C ALA A 39 -2.31 -1.70 -10.09
N ALA A 40 -1.21 -2.06 -9.40
CA ALA A 40 -0.43 -1.11 -8.62
C ALA A 40 0.13 0.05 -9.47
N GLY A 41 0.64 -0.26 -10.67
CA GLY A 41 1.13 0.76 -11.60
C GLY A 41 0.01 1.68 -12.08
N GLU A 42 -1.14 1.10 -12.45
CA GLU A 42 -2.28 1.86 -12.93
C GLU A 42 -2.95 2.73 -11.85
N MET A 43 -2.98 2.27 -10.59
CA MET A 43 -3.43 3.10 -9.46
C MET A 43 -2.55 4.34 -9.28
N GLY A 44 -1.30 4.30 -9.75
CA GLY A 44 -0.31 5.37 -9.59
C GLY A 44 0.66 5.13 -8.45
N CYS A 45 0.90 3.88 -8.05
CA CYS A 45 1.96 3.58 -7.09
C CYS A 45 3.33 3.89 -7.71
N HIS A 46 4.20 4.55 -6.94
CA HIS A 46 5.53 4.94 -7.41
C HIS A 46 6.44 3.73 -7.59
N HIS A 47 6.29 2.73 -6.73
CA HIS A 47 7.11 1.54 -6.70
C HIS A 47 6.28 0.32 -6.37
N ALA A 48 6.79 -0.84 -6.75
CA ALA A 48 6.22 -2.14 -6.41
C ALA A 48 7.36 -3.07 -5.97
N THR A 49 7.16 -3.83 -4.89
CA THR A 49 8.00 -5.00 -4.57
C THR A 49 7.20 -6.25 -4.87
N ILE A 50 7.70 -7.04 -5.82
CA ILE A 50 7.04 -8.22 -6.37
C ILE A 50 7.88 -9.44 -6.00
N SER A 51 7.23 -10.50 -5.49
CA SER A 51 7.93 -11.73 -5.14
C SER A 51 8.40 -12.47 -6.40
N PRO A 52 9.43 -13.33 -6.31
CA PRO A 52 9.87 -14.15 -7.43
C PRO A 52 8.73 -14.95 -8.07
N GLU A 53 7.83 -15.52 -7.27
CA GLU A 53 6.71 -16.34 -7.74
C GLU A 53 5.72 -15.52 -8.57
N VAL A 54 5.39 -14.30 -8.13
CA VAL A 54 4.49 -13.41 -8.88
C VAL A 54 5.19 -12.89 -10.14
N LEU A 55 6.50 -12.60 -10.09
CA LEU A 55 7.28 -12.23 -11.27
C LEU A 55 7.30 -13.35 -12.32
N THR A 56 7.52 -14.61 -11.91
CA THR A 56 7.46 -15.76 -12.82
C THR A 56 6.09 -15.90 -13.47
N LYS A 57 5.01 -15.79 -12.68
CA LYS A 57 3.64 -15.84 -13.21
C LYS A 57 3.34 -14.67 -14.15
N LEU A 58 3.84 -13.47 -13.85
CA LEU A 58 3.67 -12.29 -14.68
C LEU A 58 4.39 -12.45 -16.02
N ALA A 59 5.62 -12.99 -16.02
CA ALA A 59 6.39 -13.24 -17.23
C ALA A 59 5.74 -14.27 -18.17
N GLN A 60 4.93 -15.18 -17.62
CA GLN A 60 4.20 -16.20 -18.37
C GLN A 60 2.81 -15.73 -18.83
N LEU A 61 2.32 -14.61 -18.33
CA LEU A 61 0.96 -14.15 -18.57
C LEU A 61 0.83 -13.58 -19.99
N PRO A 62 0.00 -14.16 -20.87
CA PRO A 62 -0.24 -13.60 -22.19
C PRO A 62 -0.90 -12.22 -22.08
N TYR A 63 -0.50 -11.32 -22.97
CA TYR A 63 -1.10 -10.00 -23.03
C TYR A 63 -2.48 -10.03 -23.70
N ASP A 64 -3.51 -9.53 -23.01
CA ASP A 64 -4.88 -9.34 -23.47
C ASP A 64 -5.25 -7.85 -23.29
N PRO A 65 -5.19 -7.04 -24.38
CA PRO A 65 -5.45 -5.60 -24.30
C PRO A 65 -6.88 -5.25 -23.88
N SER A 66 -7.82 -6.22 -23.89
CA SER A 66 -9.18 -6.01 -23.42
C SER A 66 -9.31 -6.09 -21.88
N LYS A 67 -8.33 -6.70 -21.21
CA LYS A 67 -8.37 -6.99 -19.76
C LYS A 67 -7.23 -6.39 -18.97
N GLN A 68 -6.13 -6.06 -19.61
CA GLN A 68 -4.91 -5.58 -18.96
C GLN A 68 -4.65 -4.11 -19.28
N PRO A 69 -3.94 -3.39 -18.40
CA PRO A 69 -3.54 -2.02 -18.69
C PRO A 69 -2.71 -1.97 -19.99
N GLY A 70 -2.88 -0.87 -20.73
CA GLY A 70 -2.15 -0.59 -21.97
C GLY A 70 -0.68 -0.26 -21.72
N GLU A 71 -0.05 0.37 -22.71
CA GLU A 71 1.28 0.93 -22.57
C GLU A 71 1.36 1.89 -21.38
N GLY A 72 2.38 1.72 -20.54
CA GLY A 72 2.58 2.54 -19.36
C GLY A 72 3.09 3.93 -19.74
N ILE A 73 2.67 4.95 -18.99
CA ILE A 73 3.22 6.30 -19.13
C ILE A 73 4.54 6.35 -18.34
N PRO A 74 5.66 6.82 -18.93
CA PRO A 74 6.90 7.03 -18.20
C PRO A 74 6.68 7.94 -16.98
N LYS A 75 7.39 7.65 -15.89
CA LYS A 75 7.31 8.49 -14.69
C LYS A 75 7.72 9.94 -15.03
N PRO A 76 7.01 10.95 -14.52
CA PRO A 76 7.37 12.34 -14.77
C PRO A 76 8.75 12.66 -14.19
N GLN A 77 9.45 13.58 -14.83
CA GLN A 77 10.66 14.17 -14.27
C GLN A 77 10.28 15.07 -13.07
N GLY A 78 11.05 15.01 -11.99
CA GLY A 78 10.78 15.76 -10.76
C GLY A 78 9.96 14.99 -9.72
N TYR A 79 9.31 15.72 -8.80
CA TYR A 79 8.60 15.10 -7.69
C TYR A 79 7.32 14.40 -8.16
N PRO A 80 7.05 13.13 -7.78
CA PRO A 80 5.98 12.36 -8.40
C PRO A 80 4.57 12.95 -8.30
N TYR A 81 4.28 13.68 -7.23
CA TYR A 81 2.98 14.32 -7.02
C TYR A 81 2.82 15.67 -7.76
N GLN A 82 3.91 16.25 -8.28
CA GLN A 82 3.88 17.54 -8.97
C GLN A 82 3.04 17.52 -10.24
N ASN A 83 3.20 16.46 -11.03
CA ASN A 83 2.49 16.26 -12.30
C ASN A 83 1.74 14.92 -12.29
N ALA A 84 1.25 14.49 -11.11
CA ALA A 84 0.57 13.22 -11.00
C ALA A 84 -0.75 13.23 -11.80
N PRO A 85 -0.98 12.25 -12.70
CA PRO A 85 -2.22 12.17 -13.45
C PRO A 85 -3.41 11.87 -12.52
N PRO A 86 -4.64 12.20 -12.94
CA PRO A 86 -5.84 11.80 -12.22
C PRO A 86 -5.93 10.27 -12.12
N THR A 87 -6.65 9.77 -11.11
CA THR A 87 -6.98 8.35 -11.01
C THR A 87 -7.74 7.91 -12.26
N PRO A 88 -7.35 6.83 -12.95
CA PRO A 88 -8.04 6.37 -14.17
C PRO A 88 -9.54 6.15 -13.94
N ALA A 89 -10.37 6.49 -14.92
CA ALA A 89 -11.83 6.47 -14.80
C ALA A 89 -12.38 5.10 -14.33
N ARG A 90 -11.81 3.98 -14.81
CA ARG A 90 -12.24 2.64 -14.38
C ARG A 90 -11.95 2.34 -12.90
N LEU A 91 -10.96 3.02 -12.32
CA LEU A 91 -10.56 2.88 -10.92
C LEU A 91 -11.23 3.94 -10.02
N ALA A 92 -11.88 4.96 -10.57
CA ALA A 92 -12.46 6.05 -9.79
C ALA A 92 -13.42 5.60 -8.68
N LYS A 93 -14.15 4.48 -8.89
CA LYS A 93 -15.05 3.89 -7.87
C LYS A 93 -14.32 3.45 -6.59
N LEU A 94 -13.02 3.15 -6.68
CA LEU A 94 -12.22 2.71 -5.54
C LEU A 94 -12.01 3.81 -4.50
N SER A 95 -12.04 5.09 -4.91
CA SER A 95 -11.98 6.22 -3.97
C SER A 95 -13.17 6.25 -3.00
N LYS A 96 -14.31 5.69 -3.42
CA LYS A 96 -15.61 5.77 -2.71
C LYS A 96 -16.04 4.47 -2.03
N THR A 97 -15.16 3.48 -1.99
CA THR A 97 -15.48 2.18 -1.39
C THR A 97 -14.37 1.75 -0.46
N ASP A 98 -14.66 0.92 0.53
CA ASP A 98 -13.64 0.19 1.28
C ASP A 98 -14.20 -1.19 1.65
N PRO A 99 -13.85 -2.24 0.89
CA PRO A 99 -14.30 -3.60 1.18
C PRO A 99 -13.79 -4.16 2.51
N LEU A 100 -12.79 -3.52 3.13
CA LEU A 100 -12.20 -3.94 4.39
C LEU A 100 -12.71 -3.11 5.59
N ALA A 101 -13.51 -2.08 5.35
CA ALA A 101 -14.06 -1.26 6.42
C ALA A 101 -15.09 -2.04 7.25
N PRO A 102 -15.26 -1.68 8.54
CA PRO A 102 -16.32 -2.27 9.37
C PRO A 102 -17.71 -1.99 8.79
N ALA A 103 -18.68 -2.82 9.17
CA ALA A 103 -20.08 -2.59 8.83
C ALA A 103 -20.52 -1.20 9.33
N GLY A 104 -21.17 -0.42 8.45
CA GLY A 104 -21.62 0.93 8.79
C GLY A 104 -20.55 2.03 8.64
N TRP A 105 -19.44 1.77 7.94
CA TRP A 105 -18.50 2.82 7.56
C TRP A 105 -19.20 4.00 6.87
N ASP A 106 -18.93 5.21 7.36
CA ASP A 106 -19.60 6.44 6.94
C ASP A 106 -19.00 7.07 5.67
N GLY A 107 -18.05 6.38 5.04
CA GLY A 107 -17.34 6.86 3.85
C GLY A 107 -16.30 7.95 4.13
N LYS A 108 -16.07 8.32 5.40
CA LYS A 108 -15.06 9.32 5.73
C LYS A 108 -13.68 8.68 5.82
N LEU A 109 -12.72 9.39 5.23
CA LEU A 109 -11.30 9.07 5.35
C LEU A 109 -10.73 9.64 6.64
N ALA A 110 -9.58 9.11 7.06
CA ALA A 110 -8.81 9.67 8.19
C ALA A 110 -8.52 11.16 7.95
N SER A 111 -8.64 11.97 9.00
CA SER A 111 -8.40 13.41 8.90
C SER A 111 -6.91 13.70 8.74
N THR A 112 -6.58 14.65 7.86
CA THR A 112 -5.19 15.12 7.69
C THR A 112 -4.79 16.19 8.71
N ASP A 113 -5.74 16.64 9.54
CA ASP A 113 -5.52 17.65 10.58
C ASP A 113 -5.19 17.04 11.95
N VAL A 114 -5.23 15.71 12.06
CA VAL A 114 -4.88 14.97 13.29
C VAL A 114 -3.43 14.51 13.22
N ASP A 115 -2.64 14.89 14.22
CA ASP A 115 -1.32 14.29 14.43
C ASP A 115 -1.47 12.92 15.09
N TYR A 116 -1.46 11.88 14.26
CA TYR A 116 -1.59 10.49 14.71
C TYR A 116 -0.37 9.99 15.50
N LEU A 117 0.74 10.71 15.54
CA LEU A 117 1.94 10.33 16.30
C LEU A 117 2.05 11.08 17.64
N ALA A 118 1.31 12.18 17.80
CA ALA A 118 1.23 12.90 19.06
C ALA A 118 0.72 12.02 20.20
N ASN A 119 1.05 12.41 21.44
CA ASN A 119 0.61 11.73 22.66
C ASN A 119 0.89 10.21 22.64
N ASN A 120 2.10 9.82 22.22
CA ASN A 120 2.50 8.42 22.05
C ASN A 120 1.57 7.62 21.13
N GLY A 121 1.02 8.27 20.10
CA GLY A 121 0.15 7.62 19.12
C GLY A 121 -1.26 7.31 19.60
N ALA A 122 -1.79 8.05 20.59
CA ALA A 122 -3.11 7.76 21.15
C ALA A 122 -4.25 7.75 20.11
N GLU A 123 -4.26 8.69 19.16
CA GLU A 123 -5.26 8.71 18.09
C GLU A 123 -5.04 7.61 17.04
N LEU A 124 -3.78 7.23 16.81
CA LEU A 124 -3.44 6.10 15.93
C LEU A 124 -3.94 4.79 16.53
N GLN A 125 -3.72 4.58 17.83
CA GLN A 125 -4.20 3.40 18.53
C GLN A 125 -5.72 3.29 18.46
N LYS A 126 -6.45 4.39 18.69
CA LYS A 126 -7.91 4.43 18.53
C LYS A 126 -8.35 4.08 17.11
N ALA A 127 -7.68 4.63 16.10
CA ALA A 127 -7.99 4.34 14.70
C ALA A 127 -7.73 2.87 14.33
N ILE A 128 -6.62 2.28 14.81
CA ILE A 128 -6.31 0.87 14.63
C ILE A 128 -7.37 0.00 15.31
N GLU A 129 -7.77 0.32 16.53
CA GLU A 129 -8.77 -0.46 17.27
C GLU A 129 -10.15 -0.43 16.63
N ALA A 130 -10.52 0.69 16.01
CA ALA A 130 -11.80 0.87 15.33
C ALA A 130 -11.88 0.18 13.96
N ASP A 131 -10.75 -0.27 13.39
CA ASP A 131 -10.69 -0.96 12.09
C ASP A 131 -10.30 -2.44 12.29
N PRO A 132 -11.27 -3.38 12.30
CA PRO A 132 -11.00 -4.79 12.55
C PRO A 132 -9.98 -5.40 11.58
N ALA A 133 -10.00 -5.00 10.30
CA ALA A 133 -9.08 -5.54 9.32
C ALA A 133 -7.64 -5.09 9.58
N THR A 134 -7.45 -3.82 9.94
CA THR A 134 -6.13 -3.28 10.31
C THR A 134 -5.64 -3.88 11.61
N LYS A 135 -6.49 -3.93 12.64
CA LYS A 135 -6.15 -4.50 13.96
C LYS A 135 -5.63 -5.93 13.83
N THR A 136 -6.38 -6.80 13.16
CA THR A 136 -6.02 -8.22 13.01
C THR A 136 -4.74 -8.38 12.19
N ARG A 137 -4.67 -7.77 11.00
CA ARG A 137 -3.52 -7.95 10.10
C ARG A 137 -2.23 -7.38 10.66
N LEU A 138 -2.29 -6.24 11.37
CA LEU A 138 -1.13 -5.65 12.01
C LEU A 138 -0.60 -6.58 13.11
N PHE A 139 -1.49 -7.09 13.97
CA PHE A 139 -1.12 -8.04 15.02
C PHE A 139 -0.49 -9.32 14.46
N GLU A 140 -1.15 -9.96 13.48
CA GLU A 140 -0.65 -11.19 12.85
C GLU A 140 0.72 -10.98 12.19
N ALA A 141 0.92 -9.85 11.50
CA ALA A 141 2.20 -9.53 10.87
C ALA A 141 3.32 -9.33 11.90
N LEU A 142 3.04 -8.64 13.02
CA LEU A 142 4.03 -8.44 14.09
C LEU A 142 4.44 -9.77 14.72
N GLU A 143 3.49 -10.65 15.02
CA GLU A 143 3.78 -11.98 15.57
C GLU A 143 4.60 -12.83 14.59
N LEU A 144 4.26 -12.79 13.29
CA LEU A 144 5.01 -13.49 12.25
C LEU A 144 6.46 -13.01 12.18
N PHE A 145 6.69 -11.70 12.18
CA PHE A 145 8.04 -11.13 12.07
C PHE A 145 8.87 -11.38 13.33
N LYS A 146 8.29 -11.24 14.53
CA LYS A 146 8.96 -11.62 15.78
C LYS A 146 9.36 -13.08 15.79
N GLY A 147 8.49 -13.97 15.30
CA GLY A 147 8.83 -15.38 15.12
C GLY A 147 10.00 -15.59 14.15
N GLY A 148 10.06 -14.82 13.06
CA GLY A 148 11.18 -14.82 12.12
C GLY A 148 12.49 -14.37 12.75
N GLU A 149 12.46 -13.24 13.47
CA GLU A 149 13.60 -12.69 14.20
C GLU A 149 14.19 -13.69 15.19
N MET A 150 13.36 -14.32 16.02
CA MET A 150 13.82 -15.31 17.01
C MET A 150 14.45 -16.54 16.34
N ARG A 151 13.92 -17.00 15.20
CA ARG A 151 14.53 -18.10 14.43
C ARG A 151 15.88 -17.71 13.83
N SER A 152 15.98 -16.49 13.30
CA SER A 152 17.25 -15.96 12.78
C SER A 152 18.29 -15.82 13.88
N GLN A 153 17.90 -15.30 15.05
CA GLN A 153 18.77 -15.19 16.21
C GLN A 153 19.31 -16.57 16.62
N ALA A 154 18.44 -17.57 16.79
CA ALA A 154 18.86 -18.91 17.18
C ALA A 154 19.83 -19.54 16.17
N ALA A 155 19.60 -19.33 14.87
CA ALA A 155 20.50 -19.83 13.82
C ALA A 155 21.90 -19.17 13.87
N ILE A 156 21.96 -17.86 14.15
CA ILE A 156 23.23 -17.14 14.29
C ILE A 156 23.96 -17.61 15.55
N GLU A 157 23.28 -17.69 16.69
CA GLU A 157 23.85 -18.14 17.96
C GLU A 157 24.40 -19.57 17.86
N GLU A 158 23.72 -20.46 17.13
CA GLU A 158 24.22 -21.82 16.88
C GLU A 158 25.47 -21.81 16.00
N ALA A 159 25.48 -21.03 14.91
CA ALA A 159 26.65 -20.91 14.04
C ALA A 159 27.87 -20.34 14.78
N MET A 160 27.66 -19.44 15.74
CA MET A 160 28.73 -18.85 16.56
C MET A 160 29.40 -19.84 17.52
N LYS A 161 28.74 -20.94 17.90
CA LYS A 161 29.36 -21.99 18.74
C LYS A 161 30.43 -22.80 18.01
N LEU A 162 30.44 -22.73 16.68
CA LEU A 162 31.39 -23.44 15.82
C LEU A 162 32.68 -22.63 15.57
N VAL A 163 32.77 -21.41 16.12
CA VAL A 163 33.90 -20.49 15.99
C VAL A 163 34.78 -20.51 17.24
#